data_AF-K2EM14-F1
#
_entry.id   AF-K2EM14-F1
#
_cell.length_a   1.000
_cell.length_b   1.000
_cell.length_c   1.000
_cell.angle_alpha   90.00
_cell.angle_beta   90.00
_cell.angle_gamma   90.00
#
_symmetry.space_group_name_H-M   'P 1'
#
loop_
_entity.id
_entity.type
_entity.pdbx_description
1 polymer ?
#
loop_
_entity_poly.entity_id
_entity_poly.type
_entity_poly.pdbx_seq_one_letter_code
_entity_poly.pdbx_strand_id
1 'polypeptide(L)'
;MPIDLFSKTPLPDALPKDMQKAVYELKKSSSQEECLKRAYEILISKYQGKRLKTFTRIFDVFETDAQALWDRKGFMHCTNINYLMRVLLVKSGFFCENDIRLQWAQIWLVSPHQYLKIKAGEKWIDVDVWAHDFGIEFGDKAHGFR
;
A
#
# COMPACT_ATOMS: atom_id res chain seq x y z
N MET A 1 -16.05 13.04 6.53
CA MET A 1 -15.72 12.07 5.47
C MET A 1 -14.24 11.78 5.56
N PRO A 2 -13.80 10.52 5.66
CA PRO A 2 -12.38 10.22 5.56
C PRO A 2 -11.83 10.77 4.24
N ILE A 3 -10.65 11.39 4.26
CA ILE A 3 -10.07 12.01 3.07
C ILE A 3 -9.58 10.89 2.14
N ASP A 4 -10.20 10.74 0.97
CA ASP A 4 -9.75 9.82 -0.07
C ASP A 4 -8.65 10.48 -0.92
N LEU A 5 -7.44 10.59 -0.34
CA LEU A 5 -6.24 10.99 -1.08
C LEU A 5 -5.74 9.88 -2.02
N PHE A 6 -6.15 8.63 -1.76
CA PHE A 6 -5.73 7.46 -2.50
C PHE A 6 -6.30 7.49 -3.93
N SER A 7 -7.62 7.46 -4.10
CA SER A 7 -8.26 7.37 -5.43
C SER A 7 -8.05 8.63 -6.27
N LYS A 8 -7.78 9.77 -5.63
CA LYS A 8 -7.63 11.07 -6.32
C LYS A 8 -6.21 11.37 -6.79
N THR A 9 -5.20 10.71 -6.23
CA THR A 9 -3.82 10.92 -6.68
C THR A 9 -3.65 10.20 -8.02
N PRO A 10 -3.23 10.86 -9.11
CA PRO A 10 -3.00 10.18 -10.38
C PRO A 10 -1.83 9.20 -10.27
N LEU A 11 -1.83 8.15 -11.10
CA LEU A 11 -0.64 7.33 -11.26
C LEU A 11 0.46 8.17 -11.93
N PRO A 12 1.72 8.09 -11.47
CA PRO A 12 2.79 8.88 -12.06
C PRO A 12 3.10 8.35 -13.48
N ASP A 13 3.34 9.26 -14.43
CA ASP A 13 3.71 8.89 -15.81
C ASP A 13 5.09 8.23 -15.84
N ALA A 14 6.06 8.82 -15.14
CA ALA A 14 7.41 8.31 -14.96
C ALA A 14 7.63 7.76 -13.55
N LEU A 15 8.33 6.64 -13.44
CA LEU A 15 8.71 6.05 -12.16
C LEU A 15 10.16 6.37 -11.80
N PRO A 16 10.47 6.52 -10.50
CA PRO A 16 11.83 6.46 -9.98
C PRO A 16 12.59 5.26 -10.53
N LYS A 17 13.88 5.41 -10.85
CA LYS A 17 14.69 4.31 -11.43
C LYS A 17 14.61 3.02 -10.61
N ASP A 18 14.69 3.11 -9.29
CA ASP A 18 14.64 1.93 -8.43
C ASP A 18 13.22 1.35 -8.28
N MET A 19 12.19 2.19 -8.35
CA MET A 19 10.80 1.73 -8.41
C MET A 19 10.51 1.03 -9.74
N GLN A 20 11.08 1.53 -10.84
CA GLN A 20 10.98 0.90 -12.15
C GLN A 20 11.64 -0.48 -12.17
N LYS A 21 12.78 -0.66 -11.49
CA LYS A 21 13.39 -1.99 -11.30
C LYS A 21 12.45 -2.92 -10.53
N ALA A 22 11.85 -2.45 -9.43
CA ALA A 22 10.87 -3.24 -8.68
C ALA A 22 9.69 -3.67 -9.58
N VAL A 23 9.14 -2.75 -10.38
CA VAL A 23 8.08 -3.07 -11.36
C VAL A 23 8.55 -4.08 -12.41
N TYR A 24 9.79 -3.99 -12.89
CA TYR A 24 10.36 -4.95 -13.82
C TYR A 24 10.47 -6.35 -13.22
N GLU A 25 10.85 -6.47 -11.95
CA GLU A 25 10.86 -7.76 -11.25
C GLU A 25 9.45 -8.31 -11.01
N LEU A 26 8.47 -7.45 -10.72
CA LEU A 26 7.06 -7.84 -10.58
C LEU A 26 6.46 -8.34 -11.90
N LYS A 27 6.90 -7.80 -13.05
CA LYS A 27 6.49 -8.27 -14.38
C LYS A 27 6.88 -9.72 -14.67
N LYS A 28 7.85 -10.26 -13.94
CA LYS A 28 8.30 -11.66 -14.08
C LYS A 28 7.47 -12.65 -13.26
N SER A 29 6.48 -12.18 -12.51
CA SER A 29 5.56 -13.08 -11.79
C SER A 29 4.77 -13.96 -12.75
N SER A 30 4.39 -15.15 -12.31
CA SER A 30 3.59 -16.10 -13.10
C SER A 30 2.09 -15.85 -12.99
N SER A 31 1.65 -15.10 -11.97
CA SER A 31 0.22 -14.84 -11.69
C SER A 31 0.00 -13.52 -10.97
N GLN A 32 -1.26 -13.06 -10.94
CA GLN A 32 -1.68 -11.90 -10.15
C GLN A 32 -1.37 -12.09 -8.67
N GLU A 33 -1.70 -13.25 -8.10
CA GLU A 33 -1.45 -13.54 -6.68
C GLU A 33 0.04 -13.48 -6.33
N GLU A 34 0.91 -14.05 -7.17
CA GLU A 34 2.35 -13.97 -6.99
C GLU A 34 2.87 -12.53 -7.13
N CYS A 35 2.39 -11.77 -8.13
CA CYS A 35 2.73 -10.35 -8.28
C CYS A 35 2.32 -9.55 -7.04
N LEU A 36 1.12 -9.79 -6.51
CA LEU A 36 0.61 -9.11 -5.32
C LEU A 36 1.45 -9.44 -4.08
N LYS A 37 1.77 -10.73 -3.87
CA LYS A 37 2.60 -11.17 -2.75
C LYS A 37 4.02 -10.60 -2.82
N ARG A 38 4.65 -10.60 -4.00
CA ARG A 38 5.98 -9.99 -4.18
C ARG A 38 5.95 -8.47 -3.97
N ALA A 39 4.90 -7.78 -4.43
CA ALA A 39 4.75 -6.34 -4.20
C ALA A 39 4.60 -6.05 -2.69
N TYR A 40 3.82 -6.87 -1.99
CA TYR A 40 3.70 -6.81 -0.54
C TYR A 40 5.05 -7.00 0.17
N GLU A 41 5.81 -8.05 -0.20
CA GLU A 41 7.15 -8.34 0.35
C GLU A 41 8.14 -7.17 0.13
N ILE A 42 8.13 -6.57 -1.06
CA ILE A 42 8.95 -5.38 -1.36
C ILE A 42 8.61 -4.24 -0.40
N LEU A 43 7.32 -3.95 -0.21
CA LEU A 43 6.91 -2.81 0.62
C LEU A 43 7.17 -3.04 2.11
N ILE A 44 6.85 -4.22 2.67
CA ILE A 44 7.11 -4.51 4.09
C ILE A 44 8.61 -4.54 4.41
N SER A 45 9.46 -4.90 3.45
CA SER A 45 10.92 -4.87 3.64
C SER A 45 11.48 -3.44 3.77
N LYS A 46 10.74 -2.45 3.27
CA LYS A 46 11.20 -1.06 3.15
C LYS A 46 10.50 -0.10 4.11
N TYR A 47 9.24 -0.36 4.40
CA TYR A 47 8.38 0.53 5.16
C TYR A 47 7.84 -0.12 6.42
N GLN A 48 7.58 0.74 7.39
CA GLN A 48 7.16 0.35 8.73
C GLN A 48 5.97 1.18 9.21
N GLY A 49 5.01 0.53 9.83
CA GLY A 49 3.92 1.19 10.55
C GLY A 49 4.37 1.58 11.96
N LYS A 50 4.16 2.84 12.38
CA LYS A 50 4.53 3.29 13.74
C LYS A 50 3.46 4.20 14.34
N ARG A 51 2.86 3.75 15.45
CA ARG A 51 1.76 4.45 16.15
C ARG A 51 2.08 5.90 16.45
N LEU A 52 3.17 6.16 17.18
CA LEU A 52 3.54 7.51 17.60
C LEU A 52 3.81 8.43 16.40
N LYS A 53 4.45 7.91 15.36
CA LYS A 53 4.77 8.70 14.16
C LYS A 53 3.55 8.98 13.29
N THR A 54 2.53 8.13 13.32
CA THR A 54 1.24 8.39 12.66
C THR A 54 0.63 9.70 13.16
N PHE A 55 0.71 9.97 14.47
CA PHE A 55 0.18 11.21 15.04
C PHE A 55 1.14 12.40 14.94
N THR A 56 2.45 12.20 15.15
CA THR A 56 3.41 13.31 15.18
C THR A 56 3.86 13.78 13.79
N ARG A 57 3.67 12.98 12.74
CA ARG A 57 4.05 13.31 11.36
C ARG A 57 2.84 13.45 10.45
N ILE A 58 1.72 13.98 10.95
CA ILE A 58 0.44 14.01 10.23
C ILE A 58 0.54 14.69 8.84
N PHE A 59 1.37 15.74 8.70
CA PHE A 59 1.54 16.44 7.43
C PHE A 59 2.17 15.60 6.32
N ASP A 60 2.94 14.57 6.68
CA ASP A 60 3.58 13.68 5.71
C ASP A 60 2.55 12.83 4.93
N VAL A 61 1.30 12.75 5.39
CA VAL A 61 0.22 12.04 4.69
C VAL A 61 -0.16 12.72 3.37
N PHE A 62 0.16 14.02 3.22
CA PHE A 62 -0.16 14.80 2.02
C PHE A 62 0.95 14.75 0.95
N GLU A 63 2.05 14.04 1.22
CA GLU A 63 3.09 13.80 0.22
C GLU A 63 2.58 12.84 -0.86
N THR A 64 2.58 13.29 -2.11
CA THR A 64 2.10 12.52 -3.28
C THR A 64 3.20 12.23 -4.30
N ASP A 65 4.39 12.83 -4.15
CA ASP A 65 5.49 12.61 -5.08
C ASP A 65 6.03 11.18 -4.95
N ALA A 66 5.94 10.41 -6.04
CA ALA A 66 6.33 9.01 -6.04
C ALA A 66 7.81 8.79 -5.76
N GLN A 67 8.69 9.73 -6.15
CA GLN A 67 10.13 9.66 -5.87
C GLN A 67 10.41 9.89 -4.38
N ALA A 68 9.87 10.95 -3.80
CA ALA A 68 10.03 11.27 -2.38
C ALA A 68 9.47 10.16 -1.47
N LEU A 69 8.32 9.60 -1.84
CA LEU A 69 7.76 8.44 -1.14
C LEU A 69 8.64 7.21 -1.29
N TRP A 70 9.07 6.88 -2.52
CA TRP A 70 9.89 5.71 -2.78
C TRP A 70 11.26 5.78 -2.12
N ASP A 71 11.90 6.95 -2.04
CA ASP A 71 13.24 7.07 -1.45
C ASP A 71 13.22 7.03 0.09
N ARG A 72 12.04 7.18 0.70
CA ARG A 72 11.87 7.08 2.14
C ARG A 72 12.25 5.67 2.63
N LYS A 73 12.77 5.60 3.87
CA LYS A 73 13.04 4.34 4.57
C LYS A 73 12.36 4.36 5.94
N GLY A 74 11.80 3.23 6.36
CA GLY A 74 11.15 3.07 7.65
C GLY A 74 9.73 3.65 7.66
N PHE A 75 9.44 4.59 8.55
CA PHE A 75 8.05 4.99 8.78
C PHE A 75 7.36 5.59 7.55
N MET A 76 6.17 5.08 7.24
CA MET A 76 5.29 5.65 6.24
C MET A 76 3.82 5.49 6.66
N HIS A 77 2.98 6.46 6.29
CA HIS A 77 1.54 6.41 6.56
C HIS A 77 0.85 5.38 5.66
N CYS A 78 -0.23 4.77 6.16
CA CYS A 78 -1.00 3.77 5.41
C CYS A 78 -1.48 4.30 4.06
N THR A 79 -1.93 5.56 3.98
CA THR A 79 -2.32 6.23 2.72
C THR A 79 -1.21 6.18 1.67
N ASN A 80 0.02 6.52 2.06
CA ASN A 80 1.15 6.62 1.14
C ASN A 80 1.67 5.24 0.74
N ILE A 81 1.68 4.28 1.68
CA ILE A 81 2.04 2.89 1.39
C ILE A 81 1.02 2.28 0.42
N ASN A 82 -0.27 2.51 0.65
CA ASN A 82 -1.33 2.04 -0.24
C ASN A 82 -1.16 2.64 -1.64
N TYR A 83 -0.87 3.94 -1.73
CA TYR A 83 -0.56 4.60 -3.00
C TYR A 83 0.59 3.90 -3.74
N LEU A 84 1.72 3.65 -3.07
CA LEU A 84 2.85 2.94 -3.67
C LEU A 84 2.48 1.51 -4.10
N MET A 85 1.69 0.78 -3.30
CA MET A 85 1.17 -0.54 -3.67
C MET A 85 0.37 -0.47 -4.96
N ARG A 86 -0.58 0.46 -5.06
CA ARG A 86 -1.38 0.66 -6.27
C ARG A 86 -0.49 0.94 -7.48
N VAL A 87 0.49 1.85 -7.35
CA VAL A 87 1.41 2.17 -8.45
C VAL A 87 2.18 0.93 -8.90
N LEU A 88 2.75 0.16 -7.97
CA LEU A 88 3.50 -1.06 -8.30
C LEU A 88 2.64 -2.09 -9.06
N LEU A 89 1.42 -2.34 -8.57
CA LEU A 89 0.50 -3.33 -9.15
C LEU A 89 -0.03 -2.92 -10.52
N VAL A 90 -0.44 -1.67 -10.69
CA VAL A 90 -0.94 -1.21 -12.00
C VAL A 90 0.20 -1.13 -13.00
N LYS A 91 1.37 -0.63 -12.61
CA LYS A 91 2.53 -0.50 -13.51
C LYS A 91 3.19 -1.85 -13.84
N SER A 92 2.98 -2.89 -13.04
CA SER A 92 3.39 -4.26 -13.41
C SER A 92 2.58 -4.81 -14.58
N GLY A 93 1.37 -4.28 -14.82
CA GLY A 93 0.46 -4.76 -15.88
C GLY A 93 -0.35 -5.99 -15.50
N PHE A 94 -0.21 -6.50 -14.27
CA PHE A 94 -1.05 -7.60 -13.75
C PHE A 94 -2.40 -7.13 -13.25
N PHE A 95 -2.54 -5.85 -12.89
CA PHE A 95 -3.74 -5.29 -12.27
C PHE A 95 -4.16 -4.01 -12.99
N CYS A 96 -5.46 -3.71 -12.93
CA CYS A 96 -6.00 -2.40 -13.26
C CYS A 96 -6.59 -1.73 -12.00
N GLU A 97 -6.94 -0.45 -12.11
CA GLU A 97 -7.56 0.31 -11.00
C GLU A 97 -8.82 -0.38 -10.45
N ASN A 98 -9.62 -1.03 -11.32
CA ASN A 98 -10.84 -1.72 -10.89
C ASN A 98 -10.59 -2.97 -10.04
N ASP A 99 -9.36 -3.51 -10.06
CA ASP A 99 -8.95 -4.64 -9.24
C ASP A 99 -8.58 -4.20 -7.81
N ILE A 100 -8.51 -2.90 -7.53
CA ILE A 100 -8.00 -2.35 -6.28
C ILE A 100 -9.08 -1.51 -5.61
N ARG A 101 -9.44 -1.87 -4.37
CA ARG A 101 -10.43 -1.12 -3.59
C ARG A 101 -9.81 -0.65 -2.30
N LEU A 102 -9.88 0.66 -2.06
CA LEU A 102 -9.59 1.21 -0.74
C LEU A 102 -10.68 0.76 0.23
N GLN A 103 -10.26 0.33 1.42
CA GLN A 103 -11.15 -0.02 2.51
C GLN A 103 -10.70 0.71 3.78
N TRP A 104 -11.65 0.88 4.70
CA TRP A 104 -11.42 1.55 5.96
C TRP A 104 -11.66 0.60 7.12
N ALA A 105 -10.81 0.69 8.13
CA ALA A 105 -10.99 0.06 9.42
C ALA A 105 -10.82 1.11 10.53
N GLN A 106 -11.39 0.85 11.69
CA GLN A 106 -11.16 1.63 12.89
C GLN A 106 -10.21 0.85 13.78
N ILE A 107 -9.01 1.39 14.03
CA ILE A 107 -8.01 0.76 14.89
C ILE A 107 -7.81 1.60 16.15
N TRP A 108 -7.53 0.92 17.26
CA TRP A 108 -7.30 1.55 18.58
C TRP A 108 -8.39 2.55 18.99
N LEU A 109 -9.65 2.12 18.92
CA LEU A 109 -10.86 2.87 19.30
C LEU A 109 -11.18 4.14 18.51
N VAL A 110 -10.20 4.87 17.97
CA VAL A 110 -10.43 6.20 17.37
C VAL A 110 -9.59 6.51 16.14
N SER A 111 -8.59 5.68 15.80
CA SER A 111 -7.72 5.98 14.67
C SER A 111 -8.31 5.38 13.39
N PRO A 112 -8.70 6.20 12.40
CA PRO A 112 -9.07 5.68 11.10
C PRO A 112 -7.84 5.07 10.43
N HIS A 113 -8.02 3.90 9.82
CA HIS A 113 -6.98 3.18 9.11
C HIS A 113 -7.46 2.77 7.72
N GLN A 114 -6.53 2.76 6.78
CA GLN A 114 -6.78 2.40 5.39
C GLN A 114 -6.00 1.14 5.04
N TYR A 115 -6.68 0.21 4.39
CA TYR A 115 -6.05 -0.97 3.78
C TYR A 115 -6.63 -1.18 2.37
N LEU A 116 -6.05 -2.09 1.61
CA LEU A 116 -6.52 -2.39 0.25
C LEU A 116 -7.20 -3.76 0.21
N LYS A 117 -8.27 -3.86 -0.58
CA LYS A 117 -8.86 -5.13 -0.99
C LYS A 117 -8.61 -5.30 -2.49
N ILE A 118 -7.80 -6.29 -2.84
CA ILE A 118 -7.24 -6.44 -4.18
C ILE A 118 -7.73 -7.74 -4.81
N LYS A 119 -8.25 -7.66 -6.03
CA LYS A 119 -8.74 -8.82 -6.78
C LYS A 119 -7.57 -9.52 -7.47
N ALA A 120 -7.32 -10.78 -7.12
CA ALA A 120 -6.36 -11.65 -7.79
C ALA A 120 -7.07 -12.92 -8.26
N GLY A 121 -7.23 -13.06 -9.58
CA GLY A 121 -8.09 -14.07 -10.19
C GLY A 121 -9.56 -13.87 -9.79
N GLU A 122 -10.16 -14.89 -9.20
CA GLU A 122 -11.55 -14.86 -8.73
C GLU A 122 -11.71 -14.41 -7.26
N LYS A 123 -10.58 -14.20 -6.56
CA LYS A 123 -10.58 -13.92 -5.12
C LYS A 123 -10.29 -12.44 -4.87
N TRP A 124 -10.88 -11.93 -3.78
CA TRP A 124 -10.50 -10.65 -3.21
C TRP A 124 -9.65 -10.89 -1.96
N ILE A 125 -8.48 -10.28 -1.91
CA ILE A 125 -7.49 -10.45 -0.85
C ILE A 125 -7.36 -9.11 -0.11
N ASP A 126 -7.54 -9.13 1.21
CA ASP A 126 -7.27 -7.96 2.05
C ASP A 126 -5.75 -7.83 2.24
N VAL A 127 -5.23 -6.61 2.09
CA VAL A 127 -3.80 -6.31 2.11
C VAL A 127 -3.55 -5.06 2.94
N ASP A 128 -2.81 -5.24 4.04
CA ASP A 128 -2.48 -4.19 4.99
C ASP A 128 -0.97 -4.18 5.28
N VAL A 129 -0.21 -3.56 4.37
CA VAL A 129 1.26 -3.46 4.49
C VAL A 129 1.66 -2.69 5.76
N TRP A 130 0.90 -1.66 6.12
CA TRP A 130 1.21 -0.83 7.29
C TRP A 130 1.09 -1.63 8.59
N ALA A 131 0.08 -2.50 8.69
CA ALA A 131 -0.17 -3.28 9.88
C ALA A 131 0.77 -4.49 10.05
N HIS A 132 1.65 -4.76 9.08
CA HIS A 132 2.60 -5.87 9.16
C HIS A 132 3.47 -5.84 10.43
N ASP A 133 3.98 -4.66 10.80
CA ASP A 133 4.77 -4.47 12.03
C ASP A 133 4.00 -4.73 13.33
N PHE A 134 2.68 -4.90 13.24
CA PHE A 134 1.80 -5.24 14.36
C PHE A 134 1.33 -6.70 14.30
N GLY A 135 1.97 -7.53 13.47
CA GLY A 135 1.70 -8.96 13.36
C GLY A 135 0.58 -9.32 12.39
N ILE A 136 0.12 -8.39 11.55
CA ILE A 136 -0.86 -8.69 10.50
C ILE A 136 -0.14 -9.30 9.29
N GLU A 137 -0.61 -10.44 8.83
CA GLU A 137 -0.01 -11.17 7.70
C GLU A 137 -0.68 -10.82 6.37
N PHE A 138 -0.04 -11.25 5.27
CA PHE A 138 -0.61 -11.13 3.94
C PHE A 138 -1.96 -11.85 3.85
N GLY A 139 -2.98 -11.18 3.30
CA GLY A 139 -4.34 -11.73 3.23
C GLY A 139 -5.22 -11.39 4.44
N ASP A 140 -4.68 -10.67 5.42
CA ASP A 140 -5.42 -10.17 6.58
C ASP A 140 -5.31 -8.64 6.68
N LYS A 141 -5.97 -8.06 7.69
CA LYS A 141 -5.99 -6.62 7.96
C LYS A 141 -6.01 -6.34 9.45
N ALA A 142 -5.63 -5.13 9.83
CA ALA A 142 -5.84 -4.70 11.20
C ALA A 142 -7.34 -4.67 11.54
N HIS A 143 -7.72 -5.46 12.55
CA HIS A 143 -9.05 -5.40 13.15
C HIS A 143 -9.01 -4.39 14.30
N GLY A 144 -10.10 -3.62 14.47
CA GLY A 144 -10.33 -2.90 15.72
C GLY A 144 -10.50 -3.86 16.90
N PHE A 145 -10.67 -3.33 18.11
CA PHE A 145 -11.19 -4.15 19.20
C PHE A 145 -12.55 -4.71 18.76
N ARG A 146 -12.67 -6.04 18.75
CA ARG A 146 -13.97 -6.72 18.67
C ARG A 146 -14.70 -6.59 19.99
#